data_AF-A0A4U2D1M8-F1
#
_entry.id   AF-A0A4U2D1M8-F1
#
_cell.length_a   1.000
_cell.length_b   1.000
_cell.length_c   1.000
_cell.angle_alpha   90.00
_cell.angle_beta   90.00
_cell.angle_gamma   90.00
#
_symmetry.space_group_name_H-M   'P 1'
#
loop_
_entity.id
_entity.type
_entity.pdbx_description
1 polymer ?
#
loop_
_entity_poly.entity_id
_entity_poly.type
_entity_poly.pdbx_seq_one_letter_code
_entity_poly.pdbx_strand_id
1 'polypeptide(L)'
;MPKGTDDAAAKGAFEFVEFYTNAKNTAAWSMFTGYIPVRNSVSEVPEYQAFTKDNPQALIPLKQANTATKDFLDPTNGKIMDALKVAADQIQIQNVPADKALKQAAKKAQRALDRANRS
;
A
#
# COMPACT_ATOMS: atom_id res chain seq x y z
N MET A 1 0.76 -10.90 -15.46
CA MET A 1 -0.33 -10.74 -16.44
C MET A 1 -1.48 -11.67 -16.08
N PRO A 2 -2.73 -11.38 -16.46
CA PRO A 2 -3.86 -12.27 -16.18
C PRO A 2 -3.59 -13.72 -16.61
N LYS A 3 -4.14 -14.68 -15.86
CA LYS A 3 -3.98 -16.09 -16.19
C LYS A 3 -4.65 -16.36 -17.54
N GLY A 4 -3.93 -16.98 -18.47
CA GLY A 4 -4.43 -17.29 -19.82
C GLY A 4 -4.11 -16.27 -20.91
N THR A 5 -3.38 -15.18 -20.59
CA THR A 5 -2.79 -14.31 -21.62
C THR A 5 -1.74 -15.08 -22.43
N ASP A 6 -1.78 -14.97 -23.76
CA ASP A 6 -0.77 -15.57 -24.63
C ASP A 6 0.60 -14.89 -24.48
N ASP A 7 1.66 -15.60 -24.83
CA ASP A 7 3.04 -15.16 -24.57
C ASP A 7 3.40 -13.84 -25.27
N ALA A 8 2.89 -13.61 -26.48
CA ALA A 8 3.19 -12.39 -27.24
C ALA A 8 2.51 -11.17 -26.58
N ALA A 9 1.23 -11.30 -26.22
CA ALA A 9 0.51 -10.28 -25.48
C ALA A 9 1.12 -10.05 -24.09
N ALA A 10 1.52 -11.11 -23.39
CA ALA A 10 2.15 -11.01 -22.08
C ALA A 10 3.47 -10.24 -22.13
N LYS A 11 4.29 -10.48 -23.16
CA LYS A 11 5.54 -9.76 -23.41
C LYS A 11 5.30 -8.28 -23.69
N GLY A 12 4.41 -7.95 -24.63
CA GLY A 12 4.09 -6.56 -24.94
C GLY A 12 3.50 -5.79 -23.75
N ALA A 13 2.66 -6.46 -22.94
CA ALA A 13 2.15 -5.86 -21.71
C ALA A 13 3.26 -5.60 -20.69
N PHE A 14 4.26 -6.47 -20.60
CA PHE A 14 5.40 -6.28 -19.70
C PHE A 14 6.28 -5.11 -20.16
N GLU A 15 6.60 -5.03 -21.46
CA GLU A 15 7.34 -3.91 -22.06
C GLU A 15 6.63 -2.56 -21.81
N PHE A 16 5.31 -2.52 -21.93
CA PHE A 16 4.53 -1.33 -21.60
C PHE A 16 4.64 -0.95 -20.11
N VAL A 17 4.54 -1.92 -19.21
CA VAL A 17 4.70 -1.67 -17.76
C VAL A 17 6.10 -1.16 -17.44
N GLU A 18 7.14 -1.73 -18.06
CA GLU A 18 8.52 -1.26 -17.90
C GLU A 18 8.69 0.17 -18.40
N PHE A 19 8.17 0.48 -19.59
CA PHE A 19 8.16 1.85 -20.12
C PHE A 19 7.43 2.79 -19.16
N TYR A 20 6.19 2.49 -18.79
CA TYR A 20 5.36 3.39 -17.98
C TYR A 20 5.95 3.62 -16.59
N THR A 21 6.57 2.59 -16.01
CA THR A 21 7.18 2.65 -14.67
C THR A 21 8.67 2.96 -14.68
N ASN A 22 9.27 3.35 -15.82
CA ASN A 22 10.66 3.81 -15.85
C ASN A 22 10.82 5.11 -15.03
N ALA A 23 12.06 5.48 -14.70
CA ALA A 23 12.34 6.61 -13.83
C ALA A 23 11.70 7.93 -14.30
N LYS A 24 11.82 8.26 -15.60
CA LYS A 24 11.29 9.50 -16.16
C LYS A 24 9.76 9.54 -16.14
N ASN A 25 9.12 8.46 -16.56
CA ASN A 25 7.67 8.38 -16.68
C ASN A 25 6.98 8.33 -15.32
N THR A 26 7.52 7.55 -14.37
CA THR A 26 6.97 7.54 -13.00
C THR A 26 7.22 8.84 -12.26
N ALA A 27 8.34 9.54 -12.52
CA ALA A 27 8.58 10.89 -12.01
C ALA A 27 7.55 11.89 -12.58
N ALA A 28 7.33 11.90 -13.89
CA ALA A 28 6.33 12.76 -14.53
C ALA A 28 4.92 12.51 -13.96
N TRP A 29 4.54 11.24 -13.81
CA TRP A 29 3.27 10.86 -13.20
C TRP A 29 3.15 11.34 -11.75
N SER A 30 4.20 11.17 -10.96
CA SER A 30 4.25 11.64 -9.57
C SER A 30 4.08 13.16 -9.47
N MET A 31 4.82 13.93 -10.28
CA MET A 31 4.72 15.39 -10.30
C MET A 31 3.32 15.87 -10.69
N PHE A 32 2.67 15.18 -11.63
CA PHE A 32 1.34 15.55 -12.10
C PHE A 32 0.22 15.20 -11.10
N THR A 33 0.33 14.06 -10.43
CA THR A 33 -0.78 13.49 -9.63
C THR A 33 -0.59 13.57 -8.12
N GLY A 34 0.65 13.72 -7.65
CA GLY A 34 1.02 13.57 -6.25
C GLY A 34 1.21 12.11 -5.79
N TYR A 35 1.02 11.11 -6.66
CA TYR A 35 1.34 9.71 -6.30
C TYR A 35 2.84 9.51 -6.05
N ILE A 36 3.17 8.51 -5.25
CA ILE A 36 4.56 8.14 -4.96
C ILE A 36 5.18 7.52 -6.22
N PRO A 37 6.36 7.99 -6.68
CA PRO A 37 7.05 7.34 -7.78
C PRO A 37 7.52 5.95 -7.38
N VAL A 38 7.46 4.99 -8.30
CA VAL A 38 7.69 3.56 -7.99
C VAL A 38 9.14 3.09 -8.22
N ARG A 39 10.08 4.04 -8.38
CA ARG A 39 11.51 3.78 -8.61
C ARG A 39 12.34 4.70 -7.72
N ASN A 40 13.41 4.19 -7.11
CA ASN A 40 14.37 5.04 -6.39
C ASN A 40 15.18 5.94 -7.35
N SER A 41 15.40 5.50 -8.58
CA SER A 41 16.15 6.25 -9.60
C SER A 41 15.47 7.54 -10.08
N VAL A 42 14.22 7.83 -9.65
CA VAL A 42 13.63 9.16 -9.88
C VAL A 42 14.42 10.29 -9.22
N SER A 43 15.18 9.97 -8.17
CA SER A 43 16.07 10.93 -7.51
C SER A 43 17.18 11.46 -8.41
N GLU A 44 17.47 10.78 -9.53
CA GLU A 44 18.44 11.18 -10.55
C GLU A 44 17.79 11.91 -11.73
N VAL A 45 16.46 11.99 -11.79
CA VAL A 45 15.72 12.65 -12.88
C VAL A 45 15.77 14.17 -12.66
N PRO A 46 16.39 14.95 -13.57
CA PRO A 46 16.59 16.39 -13.38
C PRO A 46 15.29 17.16 -13.16
N GLU A 47 14.23 16.81 -13.89
CA GLU A 47 12.92 17.44 -13.76
C GLU A 47 12.31 17.20 -12.38
N TYR A 48 12.51 16.00 -11.82
CA TYR A 48 12.02 15.65 -10.49
C TYR A 48 12.82 16.35 -9.38
N GLN A 49 14.13 16.47 -9.55
CA GLN A 49 15.00 17.24 -8.64
C GLN A 49 14.59 18.72 -8.61
N ALA A 50 14.33 19.32 -9.78
CA ALA A 50 13.85 20.70 -9.87
C ALA A 50 12.48 20.85 -9.20
N PHE A 51 11.52 19.97 -9.52
CA PHE A 51 10.19 20.00 -8.95
C PHE A 51 10.20 19.87 -7.43
N THR A 52 10.97 18.94 -6.88
CA THR A 52 11.04 18.69 -5.43
C THR A 52 11.84 19.75 -4.68
N LYS A 53 12.69 20.53 -5.35
CA LYS A 53 13.33 21.71 -4.76
C LYS A 53 12.31 22.80 -4.46
N ASP A 54 11.40 23.05 -5.40
CA ASP A 54 10.32 24.04 -5.25
C ASP A 54 9.16 23.48 -4.40
N ASN A 55 9.01 22.15 -4.35
CA ASN A 55 7.97 21.42 -3.63
C ASN A 55 8.59 20.36 -2.69
N PRO A 56 9.28 20.77 -1.60
CA PRO A 56 10.00 19.84 -0.73
C PRO A 56 9.10 18.75 -0.12
N GLN A 57 7.82 19.03 0.08
CA GLN A 57 6.81 18.07 0.55
C GLN A 57 6.63 16.88 -0.41
N ALA A 58 6.83 17.08 -1.72
CA ALA A 58 6.66 16.03 -2.72
C ALA A 58 7.71 14.91 -2.62
N LEU A 59 8.84 15.17 -1.95
CA LEU A 59 9.89 14.19 -1.72
C LEU A 59 9.62 13.31 -0.48
N ILE A 60 8.75 13.76 0.43
CA ILE A 60 8.48 13.07 1.71
C ILE A 60 7.90 11.67 1.50
N PRO A 61 6.89 11.45 0.64
CA PRO A 61 6.34 10.11 0.42
C PRO A 61 7.37 9.11 -0.11
N LEU A 62 8.26 9.53 -1.01
CA LEU A 62 9.35 8.68 -1.51
C LEU A 62 10.33 8.30 -0.39
N LYS A 63 10.67 9.25 0.50
CA LYS A 63 11.51 8.95 1.68
C LYS A 63 10.82 7.99 2.63
N GLN A 64 9.54 8.21 2.92
CA GLN A 64 8.76 7.35 3.83
C GLN A 64 8.59 5.93 3.27
N ALA A 65 8.45 5.78 1.95
CA ALA A 65 8.34 4.47 1.31
C ALA A 65 9.55 3.56 1.61
N ASN A 66 10.75 4.12 1.82
CA ASN A 66 11.94 3.35 2.21
C ASN A 66 11.89 2.80 3.65
N THR A 67 10.94 3.27 4.47
CA THR A 67 10.70 2.80 5.84
C THR A 67 9.44 1.94 5.95
N ALA A 68 8.74 1.72 4.84
CA ALA A 68 7.50 0.95 4.83
C ALA A 68 7.75 -0.53 5.15
N THR A 69 6.82 -1.13 5.87
CA THR A 69 6.78 -2.58 6.09
C THR A 69 5.80 -3.22 5.12
N LYS A 70 5.93 -4.54 4.92
CA LYS A 70 4.93 -5.29 4.16
C LYS A 70 3.56 -5.15 4.82
N ASP A 71 2.53 -5.02 3.99
CA ASP A 71 1.15 -5.06 4.47
C ASP A 71 0.86 -6.38 5.18
N PHE A 72 0.05 -6.31 6.23
CA PHE A 72 -0.44 -7.50 6.89
C PHE A 72 -1.45 -8.22 5.98
N LEU A 73 -1.07 -9.41 5.51
CA LEU A 73 -1.98 -10.29 4.78
C LEU A 73 -2.92 -10.97 5.78
N ASP A 74 -4.21 -10.62 5.74
CA ASP A 74 -5.22 -11.23 6.61
C ASP A 74 -5.63 -12.61 6.06
N PRO A 75 -5.22 -13.74 6.70
CA PRO A 75 -5.54 -15.08 6.21
C PRO A 75 -7.01 -15.45 6.37
N THR A 76 -7.80 -14.63 7.06
CA THR A 76 -9.21 -14.88 7.35
C THR A 76 -10.16 -14.24 6.35
N ASN A 77 -9.63 -13.75 5.22
CA ASN A 77 -10.34 -12.99 4.21
C ASN A 77 -10.98 -11.71 4.79
N GLY A 78 -10.19 -10.97 5.58
CA GLY A 78 -10.55 -9.64 6.11
C GLY A 78 -11.23 -9.62 7.48
N LYS A 79 -11.49 -10.76 8.13
CA LYS A 79 -12.21 -10.80 9.42
C LYS A 79 -11.36 -10.30 10.60
N ILE A 80 -10.03 -10.41 10.53
CA ILE A 80 -9.14 -9.82 11.54
C ILE A 80 -9.17 -8.29 11.38
N MET A 81 -9.05 -7.79 10.15
CA MET A 81 -9.11 -6.35 9.89
C MET A 81 -10.48 -5.75 10.25
N ASP A 82 -11.58 -6.45 10.01
CA ASP A 82 -12.92 -6.06 10.47
C ASP A 82 -12.99 -5.91 12.00
N ALA A 83 -12.45 -6.87 12.75
CA ALA A 83 -12.44 -6.81 14.21
C ALA A 83 -11.68 -5.57 14.73
N LEU A 84 -10.58 -5.20 14.06
CA LEU A 84 -9.82 -3.99 14.37
C LEU A 84 -10.57 -2.71 14.00
N LYS A 85 -11.26 -2.67 12.86
CA LYS A 85 -12.10 -1.52 12.45
C LYS A 85 -13.22 -1.26 13.46
N VAL A 86 -13.94 -2.31 13.87
CA VAL A 86 -14.98 -2.20 14.90
C VAL A 86 -14.40 -1.67 16.23
N ALA A 87 -13.23 -2.13 16.63
CA ALA A 87 -12.58 -1.59 17.83
C ALA A 87 -12.16 -0.13 17.68
N ALA A 88 -11.68 0.28 16.51
CA ALA A 88 -11.38 1.69 16.24
C ALA A 88 -12.64 2.56 16.38
N ASP A 89 -13.79 2.13 15.81
CA ASP A 89 -15.07 2.84 15.95
C ASP A 89 -15.52 2.93 17.42
N GLN A 90 -15.40 1.84 18.18
CA GLN A 90 -15.72 1.82 19.61
C GLN A 90 -14.86 2.83 20.40
N ILE A 91 -13.57 2.93 20.08
CA ILE A 91 -12.64 3.83 20.75
C ILE A 91 -12.92 5.28 20.36
N GLN A 92 -12.96 5.55 19.06
CA GLN A 92 -12.98 6.91 18.51
C GLN A 92 -14.36 7.57 18.57
N ILE A 93 -15.43 6.78 18.44
CA ILE A 93 -16.81 7.31 18.32
C ILE A 93 -17.59 7.06 19.62
N GLN A 94 -17.40 5.90 20.26
CA GLN A 94 -18.20 5.49 21.43
C GLN A 94 -17.48 5.69 22.77
N ASN A 95 -16.25 6.21 22.75
CA ASN A 95 -15.43 6.45 23.94
C ASN A 95 -15.21 5.19 24.81
N VAL A 96 -15.18 4.01 24.19
CA VAL A 96 -14.82 2.76 24.88
C VAL A 96 -13.32 2.77 25.15
N PRO A 97 -12.85 2.42 26.38
CA PRO A 97 -11.42 2.33 26.66
C PRO A 97 -10.71 1.38 25.70
N ALA A 98 -9.57 1.82 25.16
CA ALA A 98 -8.81 1.08 24.14
C ALA A 98 -8.47 -0.36 24.57
N ASP A 99 -8.05 -0.54 25.82
CA ASP A 99 -7.76 -1.87 26.37
C ASP A 99 -8.96 -2.83 26.26
N LYS A 100 -10.17 -2.34 26.55
CA LYS A 100 -11.40 -3.13 26.49
C LYS A 100 -11.76 -3.48 25.04
N ALA A 101 -11.76 -2.49 24.14
CA ALA A 101 -12.11 -2.69 22.74
C ALA A 101 -11.10 -3.63 22.03
N LEU A 102 -9.80 -3.42 22.25
CA LEU A 102 -8.75 -4.24 21.65
C LEU A 102 -8.73 -5.68 22.19
N LYS A 103 -8.99 -5.91 23.48
CA LYS A 103 -9.17 -7.28 24.02
C LYS A 103 -10.35 -8.01 23.40
N GLN A 104 -11.45 -7.30 23.09
CA GLN A 104 -12.59 -7.88 22.40
C GLN A 104 -12.26 -8.19 20.93
N ALA A 105 -11.59 -7.27 20.24
CA ALA A 105 -11.12 -7.47 18.87
C ALA A 105 -10.19 -8.68 18.77
N ALA A 106 -9.21 -8.81 19.67
CA ALA A 106 -8.29 -9.93 19.72
C ALA A 106 -9.03 -11.28 19.85
N LYS A 107 -10.04 -11.37 20.72
CA LYS A 107 -10.88 -12.57 20.86
C LYS A 107 -11.67 -12.89 19.58
N LYS A 108 -12.24 -11.87 18.92
CA LYS A 108 -13.01 -12.04 17.67
C LYS A 108 -12.10 -12.48 16.52
N ALA A 109 -10.95 -11.81 16.37
CA ALA A 109 -9.91 -12.11 15.39
C ALA A 109 -9.35 -13.52 15.57
N GLN A 110 -8.99 -13.91 16.80
CA GLN A 110 -8.48 -15.25 17.10
C GLN A 110 -9.47 -16.34 16.70
N ARG A 111 -10.76 -16.18 17.02
CA ARG A 111 -11.79 -17.15 16.60
C ARG A 111 -11.92 -17.24 15.07
N ALA A 112 -11.69 -16.17 14.34
CA ALA A 112 -11.71 -16.20 12.88
C ALA A 112 -10.47 -16.92 12.32
N LEU A 113 -9.30 -16.65 12.89
CA LEU A 113 -8.06 -17.32 12.56
C LEU A 113 -8.14 -18.83 12.84
N ASP A 114 -8.63 -19.21 14.02
CA ASP A 114 -8.80 -20.62 14.41
C ASP A 114 -9.71 -21.37 13.45
N ARG A 115 -10.72 -20.72 12.87
CA ARG A 115 -11.60 -21.33 11.86
C ARG A 115 -10.90 -21.47 10.51
N ALA A 116 -10.16 -20.46 10.08
CA ALA A 116 -9.41 -20.49 8.82
C ALA A 116 -8.28 -21.53 8.84
N ASN A 117 -7.68 -21.78 10.00
CA ASN A 117 -6.62 -22.78 10.15
C ASN A 117 -7.12 -24.22 10.26
N ARG A 118 -8.43 -24.44 10.40
CA ARG A 118 -9.05 -25.79 10.45
C ARG A 118 -9.50 -26.29 9.07
N SER A 119 -9.48 -25.43 8.05
CA SER A 119 -9.90 -25.71 6.68
C SER A 119 -8.73 -26.07 5.78
#